data_AF-A0A2S6FYF0-F1
#
_entry.id   AF-A0A2S6FYF0-F1
#
_cell.length_a   1.000
_cell.length_b   1.000
_cell.length_c   1.000
_cell.angle_alpha   90.00
_cell.angle_beta   90.00
_cell.angle_gamma   90.00
#
_symmetry.space_group_name_H-M   'P 1'
#
loop_
_entity.id
_entity.type
_entity.pdbx_description
1 polymer ?
#
loop_
_entity_poly.entity_id
_entity_poly.type
_entity_poly.pdbx_seq_one_letter_code
_entity_poly.pdbx_strand_id
1 'polypeptide(L)'
;MKFRKEIKSLDDLTLIRFIVKKDCGTYFKAKGYNEEKYIIIKNNASQHLKEESDVSFHAIKEEKGVLIKKQVYYPISSTEFEELFYKFNPDGTTSIKDLNDFGDLAK
;
A
#
# COMPACT_ATOMS: atom_id res chain seq x y z
N MET A 1 11.48 -3.96 10.43
CA MET A 1 10.50 -4.97 9.96
C MET A 1 11.14 -5.71 8.79
N LYS A 2 11.38 -7.04 8.88
CA LYS A 2 11.99 -7.80 7.78
C LYS A 2 10.89 -8.27 6.82
N PHE A 3 10.73 -7.57 5.70
CA PHE A 3 9.92 -8.08 4.58
C PHE A 3 10.56 -9.37 4.06
N ARG A 4 9.78 -10.45 3.97
CA ARG A 4 10.27 -11.75 3.44
C ARG A 4 10.21 -11.81 1.91
N LYS A 5 9.47 -10.90 1.27
CA LYS A 5 9.33 -10.83 -0.18
C LYS A 5 10.19 -9.69 -0.70
N GLU A 6 11.14 -10.03 -1.55
CA GLU A 6 11.95 -9.06 -2.28
C GLU A 6 11.05 -8.34 -3.29
N ILE A 7 11.04 -7.02 -3.25
CA ILE A 7 10.35 -6.16 -4.24
C ILE A 7 11.29 -6.08 -5.45
N LYS A 8 10.83 -6.52 -6.62
CA LYS A 8 11.63 -6.59 -7.85
C LYS A 8 11.30 -5.48 -8.84
N SER A 9 10.07 -4.98 -8.81
CA SER A 9 9.64 -3.79 -9.55
C SER A 9 8.53 -3.04 -8.80
N LEU A 10 8.16 -1.86 -9.29
CA LEU A 10 7.02 -1.12 -8.75
C LEU A 10 5.68 -1.85 -8.97
N ASP A 11 5.58 -2.75 -9.94
CA ASP A 11 4.37 -3.54 -10.21
C ASP A 11 4.05 -4.55 -9.09
N ASP A 12 5.04 -4.86 -8.24
CA ASP A 12 4.83 -5.67 -7.02
C ASP A 12 4.02 -4.92 -5.94
N LEU A 13 3.84 -3.60 -6.12
CA LEU A 13 3.07 -2.75 -5.22
C LEU A 13 1.63 -2.60 -5.73
N THR A 14 0.68 -2.58 -4.79
CA THR A 14 -0.72 -2.28 -5.09
C THR A 14 -1.12 -1.02 -4.35
N LEU A 15 -1.70 -0.05 -5.07
CA LEU A 15 -2.38 1.08 -4.44
C LEU A 15 -3.76 0.60 -3.97
N ILE A 16 -3.99 0.69 -2.66
CA ILE A 16 -5.28 0.37 -2.04
C ILE A 16 -5.85 1.60 -1.37
N ARG A 17 -7.17 1.80 -1.48
CA ARG A 17 -7.92 2.79 -0.69
C ARG A 17 -8.94 2.06 0.17
N PHE A 18 -8.94 2.34 1.47
CA PHE A 18 -9.78 1.64 2.42
C PHE A 18 -10.17 2.50 3.61
N ILE A 19 -11.24 2.08 4.28
CA ILE A 19 -11.68 2.62 5.56
C ILE A 19 -11.36 1.61 6.65
N VAL A 20 -10.65 2.03 7.69
CA VAL A 20 -10.39 1.19 8.87
C VAL A 20 -11.70 0.94 9.60
N LYS A 21 -12.03 -0.34 9.81
CA LYS A 21 -13.26 -0.76 10.51
C LYS A 21 -13.01 -1.34 11.88
N LYS A 22 -11.80 -1.84 12.14
CA LYS A 22 -11.44 -2.34 13.47
C LYS A 22 -9.94 -2.34 13.68
N ASP A 23 -9.52 -1.88 14.85
CA ASP A 23 -8.18 -2.11 15.37
C ASP A 23 -8.08 -3.47 16.08
N CYS A 24 -7.14 -4.33 15.66
CA CYS A 24 -6.89 -5.65 16.25
C CYS A 24 -5.52 -5.75 16.94
N GLY A 25 -4.92 -4.61 17.32
CA GLY A 25 -3.61 -4.54 17.97
C GLY A 25 -2.46 -4.53 16.96
N THR A 26 -2.17 -5.65 16.31
CA THR A 26 -1.04 -5.79 15.35
C THR A 26 -1.43 -5.59 13.90
N TYR A 27 -2.74 -5.49 13.61
CA TYR A 27 -3.28 -5.24 12.29
C TYR A 27 -4.62 -4.51 12.39
N PHE A 28 -5.05 -3.91 11.29
CA PHE A 28 -6.40 -3.38 11.10
C PHE A 28 -7.23 -4.29 10.20
N LYS A 29 -8.52 -4.41 10.49
CA LYS A 29 -9.50 -4.85 9.51
C LYS A 29 -10.06 -3.62 8.82
N ALA A 30 -10.00 -3.61 7.50
CA ALA A 30 -10.49 -2.50 6.70
C ALA A 30 -11.43 -2.98 5.60
N LYS A 31 -12.23 -2.05 5.08
CA LYS A 31 -13.17 -2.31 3.98
C LYS A 31 -12.92 -1.28 2.87
N GLY A 32 -12.82 -1.73 1.63
CA GLY A 32 -12.79 -0.87 0.45
C GLY A 32 -14.20 -0.39 0.08
N TYR A 33 -14.25 0.54 -0.87
CA TYR A 33 -15.52 1.09 -1.36
C TYR A 33 -16.37 0.07 -2.11
N ASN A 34 -15.74 -0.92 -2.76
CA ASN A 34 -16.41 -2.03 -3.43
C ASN A 34 -16.68 -3.22 -2.50
N GLU A 35 -16.77 -2.96 -1.20
CA GLU A 35 -16.98 -3.94 -0.14
C GLU A 35 -15.89 -5.00 0.09
N GLU A 36 -14.77 -4.89 -0.62
CA GLU A 36 -13.60 -5.74 -0.44
C GLU A 36 -13.05 -5.63 0.99
N LYS A 37 -12.58 -6.75 1.53
CA LYS A 37 -12.08 -6.83 2.92
C LYS A 37 -10.58 -6.94 2.93
N TYR A 38 -9.95 -6.11 3.76
CA TYR A 38 -8.51 -5.98 3.85
C TYR A 38 -8.01 -6.29 5.26
N ILE A 39 -6.86 -6.98 5.33
CA ILE A 39 -6.06 -7.11 6.56
C ILE A 39 -4.83 -6.24 6.36
N ILE A 40 -4.76 -5.11 7.07
CA ILE A 40 -3.66 -4.15 6.98
C ILE A 40 -2.73 -4.35 8.17
N ILE A 41 -1.50 -4.79 7.93
CA ILE A 41 -0.53 -4.96 9.01
C ILE A 41 -0.06 -3.60 9.51
N LYS A 42 0.02 -3.44 10.84
CA LYS A 42 0.53 -2.21 11.44
C LYS A 42 2.04 -2.14 11.31
N ASN A 43 2.52 -1.00 10.84
CA ASN A 43 3.92 -0.65 10.79
C ASN A 43 4.07 0.88 10.90
N ASN A 44 5.28 1.39 10.70
CA ASN A 44 5.54 2.83 10.82
C ASN A 44 4.64 3.68 9.90
N ALA A 45 4.29 3.16 8.72
CA ALA A 45 3.42 3.84 7.75
C ALA A 45 1.95 3.89 8.18
N SER A 46 1.47 2.91 8.95
CA SER A 46 0.04 2.78 9.28
C SER A 46 -0.30 2.84 10.77
N GLN A 47 0.69 2.90 11.67
CA GLN A 47 0.47 2.89 13.13
C GLN A 47 -0.35 4.07 13.67
N HIS A 48 -0.38 5.19 12.93
CA HIS A 48 -1.12 6.39 13.32
C HIS A 48 -2.61 6.33 12.93
N LEU A 49 -3.02 5.32 12.16
CA LEU A 49 -4.42 5.15 11.75
C LEU A 49 -5.30 4.75 12.94
N LYS A 50 -6.57 5.13 12.86
CA LYS A 50 -7.60 4.79 13.85
C LYS A 50 -8.86 4.28 13.14
N GLU A 51 -9.84 3.81 13.90
CA GLU A 51 -11.14 3.44 13.32
C GLU A 51 -11.77 4.62 12.56
N GLU A 52 -12.41 4.32 11.45
CA GLU A 52 -12.98 5.25 10.48
C GLU A 52 -11.97 6.13 9.73
N SER A 53 -10.65 5.90 9.85
CA SER A 53 -9.67 6.50 8.93
C SER A 53 -9.91 6.01 7.49
N ASP A 54 -10.17 6.95 6.57
CA ASP A 54 -10.20 6.76 5.11
C ASP A 54 -8.86 7.21 4.51
N VAL A 55 -8.13 6.26 3.94
CA VAL A 55 -6.75 6.47 3.51
C VAL A 55 -6.40 5.61 2.29
N SER A 56 -5.41 6.08 1.53
CA SER A 56 -4.80 5.34 0.42
C SER A 56 -3.34 5.03 0.73
N PHE A 57 -2.91 3.81 0.44
CA PHE A 57 -1.52 3.39 0.60
C PHE A 57 -1.08 2.54 -0.59
N HIS A 58 0.16 2.74 -1.02
CA HIS A 58 0.88 1.66 -1.69
C HIS A 58 1.16 0.56 -0.65
N ALA A 59 0.93 -0.68 -1.04
CA ALA A 59 1.09 -1.81 -0.14
C ALA A 59 1.60 -3.03 -0.89
N ILE A 60 2.39 -3.85 -0.20
CA ILE A 60 2.75 -5.18 -0.67
C ILE A 60 1.63 -6.13 -0.29
N LYS A 61 1.14 -6.87 -1.29
CA LYS A 61 0.12 -7.89 -1.11
C LYS A 61 0.76 -9.27 -0.93
N GLU A 62 0.40 -9.95 0.16
CA GLU A 62 0.79 -11.33 0.44
C GLU A 62 -0.45 -12.21 0.65
N GLU A 63 -0.49 -13.39 0.04
CA GLU A 63 -1.50 -14.40 0.37
C GLU A 63 -0.97 -15.29 1.50
N LYS A 64 -1.73 -15.38 2.59
CA LYS A 64 -1.40 -16.24 3.74
C LYS A 64 -2.48 -17.26 4.00
N GLY A 65 -2.07 -18.44 4.47
CA GLY A 65 -2.96 -19.55 4.83
C GLY A 65 -2.89 -20.69 3.82
N VAL A 66 -2.97 -21.93 4.33
CA VAL A 66 -2.83 -23.15 3.53
C VAL A 66 -4.16 -23.56 2.89
N LEU A 67 -5.25 -23.49 3.65
CA LEU A 67 -6.59 -23.91 3.23
C LEU A 67 -7.49 -22.73 2.86
N ILE A 68 -7.51 -21.69 3.70
CA ILE A 68 -8.25 -20.44 3.44
C ILE A 68 -7.20 -19.36 3.21
N LYS A 69 -7.02 -18.99 1.94
CA LYS A 69 -6.15 -17.89 1.56
C LYS A 69 -6.74 -16.57 2.04
N LYS A 70 -5.95 -15.80 2.77
CA LYS A 70 -6.25 -14.44 3.20
C LYS A 70 -5.25 -13.49 2.57
N GLN A 71 -5.74 -12.38 2.04
CA GLN A 71 -4.90 -11.32 1.51
C GLN A 71 -4.50 -10.39 2.66
N VAL A 72 -3.19 -10.24 2.83
CA VAL A 72 -2.57 -9.42 3.87
C VAL A 72 -1.78 -8.33 3.17
N TYR A 73 -2.01 -7.09 3.59
CA TYR A 73 -1.42 -5.91 3.00
C TYR A 73 -0.46 -5.27 3.98
N TYR A 74 0.72 -4.93 3.48
CA TYR A 74 1.77 -4.27 4.22
C TYR A 74 1.98 -2.88 3.63
N PRO A 75 1.42 -1.83 4.25
CA PRO A 75 1.56 -0.47 3.77
C PRO A 75 3.03 -0.07 3.68
N ILE A 76 3.39 0.68 2.66
CA ILE A 76 4.68 1.36 2.59
C ILE A 76 4.46 2.86 2.74
N SER A 77 5.39 3.53 3.41
CA SER A 77 5.39 4.98 3.56
C SER A 77 5.72 5.66 2.23
N SER A 78 5.41 6.95 2.12
CA SER A 78 5.77 7.74 0.94
C SER A 78 7.29 7.76 0.71
N THR A 79 8.09 7.82 1.78
CA THR A 79 9.55 7.75 1.70
C THR A 79 10.03 6.40 1.16
N GLU A 80 9.49 5.28 1.67
CA GLU A 80 9.82 3.94 1.15
C GLU A 80 9.42 3.80 -0.34
N PHE A 81 8.28 4.37 -0.73
CA PHE A 81 7.86 4.39 -2.13
C PHE A 81 8.83 5.20 -3.00
N GLU A 82 9.22 6.40 -2.56
CA GLU A 82 10.16 7.27 -3.26
C GLU A 82 11.53 6.59 -3.45
N GLU A 83 12.05 5.93 -2.41
CA GLU A 83 13.28 5.14 -2.49
C GLU A 83 13.17 4.01 -3.53
N LEU A 84 12.06 3.27 -3.54
CA LEU A 84 11.82 2.22 -4.53
C LEU A 84 11.69 2.79 -5.94
N PHE A 85 11.01 3.93 -6.07
CA PHE A 85 10.83 4.61 -7.35
C PHE A 85 12.17 4.95 -8.00
N TYR A 86 13.07 5.62 -7.27
CA TYR A 86 14.40 5.96 -7.79
C TYR A 86 15.30 4.74 -7.96
N LYS A 87 15.18 3.71 -7.11
CA LYS A 87 15.92 2.46 -7.26
C LYS A 87 15.61 1.78 -8.59
N PHE A 88 14.34 1.78 -9.01
CA PHE A 88 13.89 1.13 -10.24
C PHE A 88 13.88 2.06 -11.46
N ASN A 89 14.02 3.38 -11.25
CA ASN A 89 14.17 4.39 -12.30
C ASN A 89 15.42 5.25 -12.05
N PRO A 90 16.63 4.65 -12.07
CA PRO A 90 17.87 5.36 -11.70
C PRO A 90 18.22 6.50 -12.66
N ASP A 91 17.66 6.48 -13.87
CA ASP A 91 17.98 7.39 -14.97
C ASP A 91 17.28 8.76 -14.81
N GLY A 92 16.32 8.87 -13.89
CA GLY A 92 15.62 10.13 -13.58
C GLY A 92 14.74 10.69 -14.69
N THR A 93 14.52 9.95 -15.79
CA THR A 93 13.71 10.38 -16.94
C THR A 93 12.23 10.54 -16.61
N THR A 94 11.78 9.94 -15.51
CA THR A 94 10.42 10.09 -14.97
C THR A 94 10.54 10.68 -13.58
N SER A 95 10.02 11.88 -13.36
CA SER A 95 9.91 12.46 -12.03
C SER A 95 8.64 11.95 -11.33
N ILE A 96 8.63 11.93 -9.99
CA ILE A 96 7.40 11.63 -9.22
C ILE A 96 6.27 12.63 -9.55
N LYS A 97 6.60 13.82 -10.05
CA LYS A 97 5.61 14.80 -10.51
C LYS A 97 4.90 14.32 -11.78
N ASP A 98 5.61 13.70 -12.71
CA ASP A 98 5.04 13.18 -13.97
C ASP A 98 4.06 12.01 -13.73
N LEU A 99 4.21 11.28 -12.62
CA LEU A 99 3.25 10.26 -12.19
C LEU A 99 1.96 10.84 -11.57
N ASN A 100 2.04 12.05 -11.01
CA ASN A 100 0.93 12.72 -10.33
C ASN A 100 0.22 13.75 -11.23
N ASP A 101 0.82 14.13 -12.35
CA ASP A 101 0.20 15.00 -13.36
C ASP A 101 -0.92 14.23 -14.10
N PHE A 102 -2.12 14.28 -13.52
CA PHE A 102 -3.40 14.18 -14.24
C PHE A 102 -3.65 15.43 -15.13
N GLY A 103 -2.59 16.11 -15.56
CA GLY A 103 -2.57 17.51 -15.99
C GLY A 103 -3.04 17.80 -17.40
N ASP A 104 -3.52 16.82 -18.18
CA ASP A 104 -3.94 17.04 -19.58
C ASP A 104 -5.10 16.11 -20.05
N LEU A 105 -6.03 15.77 -19.15
CA LEU A 105 -7.29 15.08 -19.52
C LEU A 105 -8.54 15.94 -19.39
N ALA A 106 -8.39 17.26 -19.41
CA ALA A 106 -9.47 18.21 -19.65
C ALA A 106 -9.24 18.92 -21.00
N LYS A 107 -9.65 18.26 -22.09
CA LYS A 107 -9.99 18.97 -23.34
C LYS A 107 -11.48 19.29 -23.33
#